data_AF-A0A2S2PMW6-F1
#
_entry.id   AF-A0A2S2PMW6-F1
#
_cell.length_a   1.000
_cell.length_b   1.000
_cell.length_c   1.000
_cell.angle_alpha   90.00
_cell.angle_beta   90.00
_cell.angle_gamma   90.00
#
_symmetry.space_group_name_H-M   'P 1'
#
loop_
_entity.id
_entity.type
_entity.pdbx_description
1 polymer ?
#
loop_
_entity_poly.entity_id
_entity_poly.type
_entity_poly.pdbx_seq_one_letter_code
_entity_poly.pdbx_strand_id
1 'polypeptide(L)'
;RTEANYEGLKLEGPICRYIICGGDVEFKILSKDKTTVVGRISKQWSGLLREVFTDADFFGITFPMDLDVRMKAVMLGACFLIDVMFYEKRGNAESDGIGR
;
A
#
# COMPACT_ATOMS: atom_id res chain seq x y z
N ARG A 1 1.65 17.39 -24.28
CA ARG A 1 0.37 17.66 -23.57
C ARG A 1 0.08 16.62 -22.46
N THR A 2 0.85 15.52 -22.35
CA THR A 2 0.67 14.44 -21.35
C THR A 2 1.43 14.66 -20.04
N GLU A 3 2.37 15.60 -19.95
CA GLU A 3 3.27 15.70 -18.79
C GLU A 3 2.66 16.37 -17.55
N ALA A 4 1.64 17.21 -17.71
CA ALA A 4 1.06 17.99 -16.61
C ALA A 4 0.20 17.18 -15.62
N ASN A 5 -0.16 15.94 -15.96
CA ASN A 5 -1.03 15.11 -15.10
C ASN A 5 -0.23 14.30 -14.05
N TYR A 6 1.09 14.21 -14.20
CA TYR A 6 1.98 13.41 -13.34
C TYR A 6 2.61 14.19 -12.17
N GLU A 7 2.38 15.50 -12.06
CA GLU A 7 2.99 16.39 -11.04
C GLU A 7 2.39 16.24 -9.62
N GLY A 8 1.91 15.07 -9.26
CA GLY A 8 1.39 14.81 -7.92
C GLY A 8 0.40 13.66 -7.94
N LEU A 9 0.91 12.44 -7.73
CA LEU A 9 0.08 11.30 -7.39
C LEU A 9 -0.46 11.45 -5.97
N LYS A 10 -1.73 11.10 -5.78
CA LYS A 10 -2.33 11.04 -4.45
C LYS A 10 -2.56 9.60 -4.03
N LEU A 11 -2.06 9.26 -2.85
CA LEU A 11 -2.29 7.97 -2.20
C LEU A 11 -3.50 8.08 -1.27
N GLU A 12 -4.52 7.28 -1.53
CA GLU A 12 -5.68 7.13 -0.65
C GLU A 12 -5.61 5.75 0.03
N GLY A 13 -5.44 5.75 1.35
CA GLY A 13 -5.33 4.54 2.15
C GLY A 13 -6.69 3.94 2.52
N PRO A 14 -6.71 2.72 3.07
CA PRO A 14 -7.92 2.06 3.51
C PRO A 14 -8.59 2.84 4.65
N ILE A 15 -9.91 2.76 4.72
CA ILE A 15 -10.71 3.35 5.82
C ILE A 15 -10.36 2.68 7.16
N CYS A 16 -9.94 1.41 7.12
CA CYS A 16 -9.53 0.63 8.29
C CYS A 16 -8.08 0.18 8.15
N ARG A 17 -7.21 0.62 9.07
CA ARG A 17 -5.77 0.32 9.08
C ARG A 17 -5.43 -1.13 9.47
N TYR A 18 -6.41 -1.89 9.97
CA TYR A 18 -6.20 -3.19 10.62
C TYR A 18 -7.16 -4.28 10.15
N ILE A 19 -6.71 -5.53 10.36
CA ILE A 19 -7.32 -6.85 10.09
C ILE A 19 -8.79 -7.01 10.58
N ILE A 20 -9.31 -6.07 11.36
CA ILE A 20 -10.68 -6.09 11.91
C ILE A 20 -11.77 -6.11 10.83
N CYS A 21 -11.43 -5.82 9.57
CA CYS A 21 -12.34 -5.92 8.41
C CYS A 21 -12.11 -7.18 7.55
N GLY A 22 -11.27 -8.13 7.97
CA GLY A 22 -11.20 -9.48 7.41
C GLY A 22 -10.70 -9.60 5.96
N GLY A 23 -9.91 -8.65 5.46
CA GLY A 23 -9.42 -8.70 4.07
C GLY A 23 -8.16 -7.87 3.79
N ASP A 24 -7.72 -7.94 2.53
CA ASP A 24 -6.56 -7.23 1.99
C ASP A 24 -6.65 -5.71 2.20
N VAL A 25 -5.50 -5.08 2.49
CA VAL A 25 -5.42 -3.62 2.62
C VAL A 25 -5.11 -3.03 1.25
N GLU A 26 -6.03 -2.26 0.70
CA GLU A 26 -5.88 -1.60 -0.60
C GLU A 26 -5.56 -0.11 -0.44
N PHE A 27 -4.52 0.35 -1.12
CA PHE A 27 -4.16 1.75 -1.32
C PHE A 27 -4.43 2.12 -2.79
N LYS A 28 -5.27 3.13 -3.01
CA LYS A 28 -5.56 3.64 -4.36
C LYS A 28 -4.60 4.76 -4.71
N ILE A 29 -4.04 4.70 -5.91
CA ILE A 29 -3.20 5.74 -6.47
C ILE A 29 -4.04 6.53 -7.46
N LEU A 30 -4.28 7.78 -7.12
CA LEU A 30 -5.13 8.69 -7.87
C LEU A 30 -4.26 9.73 -8.59
N SER A 31 -4.76 10.19 -9.74
CA SER A 31 -4.23 11.40 -10.36
C SER A 31 -4.37 12.61 -9.42
N LYS A 32 -3.64 13.68 -9.72
CA LYS A 32 -3.63 14.95 -8.99
C LYS A 32 -5.03 15.52 -8.74
N ASP A 33 -5.93 15.32 -9.70
CA ASP A 33 -7.33 15.78 -9.64
C ASP A 33 -8.24 14.88 -8.78
N LYS A 34 -7.73 13.74 -8.30
CA LYS A 34 -8.44 12.69 -7.57
C LYS A 34 -9.62 12.07 -8.31
N THR A 35 -9.74 12.30 -9.62
CA THR A 35 -10.87 11.80 -10.41
C THR A 35 -10.57 10.42 -10.97
N THR A 36 -9.29 10.17 -11.28
CA THR A 36 -8.86 8.99 -12.02
C THR A 36 -7.96 8.11 -11.17
N VAL A 37 -8.31 6.83 -11.04
CA VAL A 37 -7.44 5.82 -10.42
C VAL A 37 -6.40 5.39 -11.45
N VAL A 38 -5.13 5.69 -11.14
CA VAL A 38 -3.97 5.37 -11.98
C VAL A 38 -3.42 3.98 -11.67
N GLY A 39 -3.64 3.50 -10.45
CA GLY A 39 -3.26 2.15 -10.06
C GLY A 39 -3.56 1.86 -8.60
N ARG A 40 -3.12 0.70 -8.12
CA ARG A 40 -3.41 0.19 -6.78
C ARG A 40 -2.17 -0.50 -6.21
N ILE A 41 -1.98 -0.33 -4.91
CA ILE A 41 -1.04 -1.11 -4.11
C ILE A 41 -1.88 -1.87 -3.09
N SER A 42 -1.76 -3.18 -3.01
CA SER A 42 -2.45 -3.99 -2.01
C SER A 42 -1.45 -4.74 -1.14
N LYS A 43 -1.71 -4.77 0.16
CA LYS A 43 -1.07 -5.72 1.06
C LYS A 43 -2.00 -6.90 1.23
N GLN A 44 -1.56 -8.07 0.80
CA GLN A 44 -2.37 -9.28 0.87
C GLN A 44 -2.34 -9.85 2.30
N TRP A 45 -3.52 -10.01 2.88
CA TRP A 45 -3.76 -10.61 4.19
C TRP A 45 -4.67 -11.82 3.98
N SER A 46 -4.12 -12.94 3.53
CA SER A 46 -4.93 -14.14 3.29
C SER A 46 -5.42 -14.76 4.60
N GLY A 47 -6.59 -14.31 5.06
CA GLY A 47 -7.41 -14.96 6.08
C GLY A 47 -6.79 -15.05 7.48
N LEU A 48 -7.58 -15.52 8.44
CA LEU A 48 -7.22 -15.69 9.86
C LEU A 48 -6.04 -16.66 10.12
N LEU A 49 -5.36 -17.18 9.09
CA LEU A 49 -4.45 -18.33 9.12
C LEU A 49 -3.08 -18.04 8.48
N ARG A 50 -2.38 -17.03 8.99
CA ARG A 50 -0.91 -17.06 8.99
C ARG A 50 -0.33 -16.34 10.21
N GLU A 51 -0.81 -16.77 11.38
CA GLU A 51 -0.53 -16.29 12.75
C GLU A 51 0.96 -16.20 13.15
N VAL A 52 1.92 -16.38 12.23
CA VAL A 52 3.36 -16.28 12.50
C VAL A 52 4.00 -15.52 11.35
N PHE A 53 4.27 -14.24 11.62
CA PHE A 53 5.17 -13.36 10.89
C PHE A 53 6.38 -14.13 10.36
N THR A 54 6.32 -14.55 9.11
CA THR A 54 7.55 -14.59 8.33
C THR A 54 7.70 -13.16 7.86
N ASP A 55 8.81 -12.52 8.22
CA ASP A 55 9.17 -11.09 8.16
C ASP A 55 9.07 -10.40 6.77
N ALA A 56 8.33 -10.99 5.84
CA ALA A 56 8.15 -10.54 4.47
C ALA A 56 6.68 -10.17 4.23
N ASP A 57 6.44 -8.87 4.06
CA ASP A 57 5.16 -8.35 3.64
C ASP A 57 4.95 -8.58 2.13
N PHE A 58 3.84 -9.24 1.76
CA PHE A 58 3.49 -9.45 0.36
C PHE A 58 2.67 -8.28 -0.17
N PHE A 59 3.34 -7.37 -0.86
CA PHE A 59 2.70 -6.27 -1.58
C PHE A 59 2.48 -6.62 -3.06
N GLY A 60 1.26 -6.39 -3.54
CA GLY A 60 0.91 -6.39 -4.95
C GLY A 60 0.79 -4.97 -5.48
N ILE A 61 1.27 -4.72 -6.70
CA ILE A 61 1.09 -3.44 -7.40
C ILE A 61 0.43 -3.71 -8.75
N THR A 62 -0.68 -3.01 -9.00
CA THR A 62 -1.43 -3.12 -10.26
C THR A 62 -1.56 -1.76 -10.92
N PHE A 63 -1.22 -1.68 -12.19
CA PHE A 63 -1.36 -0.50 -13.03
C PHE A 63 -1.71 -0.91 -14.47
N PRO A 64 -2.28 0.00 -15.27
CA PRO A 64 -2.61 -0.31 -16.66
C PRO A 64 -1.32 -0.45 -17.51
N MET A 65 -1.38 -1.28 -18.56
CA MET A 65 -0.21 -1.68 -19.34
C MET A 65 0.46 -0.50 -20.05
N ASP A 66 -0.33 0.45 -20.53
CA ASP A 66 0.03 1.69 -21.21
C ASP A 66 0.53 2.78 -20.25
N LEU A 67 0.61 2.51 -18.95
CA LEU A 67 1.16 3.45 -17.99
C LEU A 67 2.64 3.76 -18.28
N ASP A 68 3.00 5.05 -18.25
CA ASP A 68 4.38 5.53 -18.42
C ASP A 68 5.33 4.81 -17.45
N VAL A 69 6.49 4.39 -17.95
CA VAL A 69 7.51 3.66 -17.17
C VAL A 69 7.96 4.46 -15.95
N ARG A 70 8.01 5.79 -16.03
CA ARG A 70 8.32 6.67 -14.90
C ARG A 70 7.27 6.54 -13.80
N MET A 71 6.00 6.44 -14.17
CA MET A 71 4.93 6.29 -13.20
C MET A 71 4.96 4.91 -12.54
N LYS A 72 5.28 3.85 -13.29
CA LYS A 72 5.51 2.51 -12.73
C LYS A 72 6.63 2.55 -11.68
N ALA A 73 7.73 3.24 -11.97
CA ALA A 73 8.82 3.45 -11.01
C ALA A 73 8.38 4.24 -9.77
N VAL A 74 7.58 5.30 -9.94
CA VAL A 74 7.01 6.06 -8.81
C VAL A 74 6.10 5.19 -7.95
N MET A 75 5.28 4.32 -8.55
CA MET A 75 4.41 3.39 -7.81
C MET A 75 5.21 2.36 -7.01
N LEU A 76 6.32 1.85 -7.55
CA LEU A 76 7.25 1.00 -6.83
C LEU A 76 7.87 1.75 -5.63
N GLY A 77 8.34 2.99 -5.84
CA GLY A 77 8.86 3.82 -4.75
C GLY A 77 7.82 4.13 -3.68
N ALA A 78 6.56 4.36 -4.07
CA ALA A 78 5.45 4.54 -3.14
C ALA A 78 5.17 3.27 -2.34
N CYS A 79 5.28 2.08 -2.93
CA CYS A 79 5.15 0.81 -2.24
C CYS A 79 6.20 0.64 -1.14
N PHE A 80 7.47 0.88 -1.45
CA PHE A 80 8.54 0.88 -0.44
C PHE A 80 8.30 1.93 0.64
N LEU A 81 7.86 3.14 0.27
CA LEU A 81 7.56 4.18 1.26
C LEU A 81 6.42 3.79 2.21
N ILE A 82 5.38 3.11 1.71
CA ILE A 82 4.29 2.58 2.53
C ILE A 82 4.83 1.56 3.52
N ASP A 83 5.67 0.63 3.05
CA ASP A 83 6.30 -0.40 3.89
C ASP A 83 7.10 0.22 5.05
N VAL A 84 8.01 1.14 4.72
CA VAL A 84 8.84 1.88 5.68
C VAL A 84 7.99 2.68 6.69
N MET A 85 6.99 3.43 6.22
CA MET A 85 6.23 4.35 7.07
C MET A 85 5.22 3.63 7.97
N PHE A 86 4.63 2.52 7.52
CA PHE A 86 3.58 1.82 8.26
C PHE A 86 4.09 0.60 9.04
N TYR A 87 5.17 -0.05 8.60
CA TYR A 87 5.59 -1.35 9.14
C TYR A 87 7.01 -1.35 9.74
N GLU A 88 7.97 -0.56 9.24
CA GLU A 88 9.33 -0.53 9.83
C GLU A 88 9.42 0.20 11.20
N LYS A 89 8.43 1.02 11.58
CA LYS A 89 8.37 1.65 12.92
C LYS A 89 7.46 0.89 13.89
N ARG A 90 7.91 -0.29 14.32
CA ARG A 90 7.52 -0.92 15.61
C ARG A 90 8.70 -1.48 16.41
N GLY A 91 9.91 -0.97 16.17
CA GLY A 91 11.10 -1.37 16.94
C GLY A 91 11.28 -0.70 18.31
N ASN A 92 10.27 -0.02 18.90
CA ASN A 92 10.44 0.51 20.26
C ASN A 92 9.15 0.80 21.09
N ALA A 93 8.12 -0.02 20.95
CA ALA A 93 7.08 -0.13 21.98
C ALA A 93 6.71 -1.60 22.13
N GLU A 94 7.44 -2.25 23.03
CA GLU A 94 7.06 -3.50 23.69
C GLU A 94 5.66 -3.39 24.30
N SER A 95 4.99 -4.56 24.36
CA SER A 95 3.62 -4.87 24.79
C SER A 95 2.56 -4.46 23.75
N ASP A 96 1.81 -5.40 23.15
CA ASP A 96 1.01 -6.38 23.86
C ASP A 96 1.06 -7.76 23.19
N GLY A 97 1.55 -8.75 23.95
CA GLY A 97 1.18 -10.13 23.69
C GLY A 97 -0.31 -10.32 23.96
N ILE A 98 -0.99 -10.98 23.04
CA ILE A 98 -2.25 -11.67 23.35
C ILE A 98 -1.89 -12.88 24.20
N GLY A 99 -2.25 -12.81 25.48
CA GLY A 99 -1.92 -13.85 26.45
C GLY A 99 -2.12 -13.44 27.91
N ARG A 100 -3.31 -12.93 28.27
CA ARG A 100 -3.98 -13.19 29.56
C ARG A 100 -5.49 -13.06 29.37
#